data_AF-A0A4S4KL08-F1
#
_entry.id   AF-A0A4S4KL08-F1
#
_cell.length_a   1.000
_cell.length_b   1.000
_cell.length_c   1.000
_cell.angle_alpha   90.00
_cell.angle_beta   90.00
_cell.angle_gamma   90.00
#
_symmetry.space_group_name_H-M   'P 1'
#
loop_
_entity.id
_entity.type
_entity.pdbx_description
1 polymer ?
#
loop_
_entity_poly.entity_id
_entity_poly.type
_entity_poly.pdbx_seq_one_letter_code
_entity_poly.pdbx_strand_id
1 'polypeptide(L)'
;MPALSPRMAATVIPGHSPRMGGGAHLAGGYGAAPEQHLLASPEAFSRPINRAQAFTPFNMMKIQDLDDFLDDIISARAPVLGTHDVMPEDWGRLMNDLALAWKDRLPLPAFAGGPPPKRSDLIIDLLDLWNTAFFLPRSVELALYRGRHCLSGASRDAKLPESLVPSFDDTDASSEGSSDESDADGAADYYGRAPTSGYDRASKRKTRIEEKVRRAMERKEGFRKSYALYMQYIPPRDY
;
A
#
# COMPACT_ATOMS: atom_id res chain seq x y z
N MET A 1 61.73 30.37 -48.97
CA MET A 1 61.08 31.65 -49.37
C MET A 1 59.58 31.47 -49.20
N PRO A 2 58.89 32.49 -48.63
CA PRO A 2 57.74 32.42 -47.73
C PRO A 2 56.41 32.26 -48.52
N ALA A 3 55.24 31.96 -47.95
CA ALA A 3 54.48 32.81 -47.03
C ALA A 3 53.12 32.13 -46.67
N LEU A 4 52.78 32.08 -45.38
CA LEU A 4 51.63 32.77 -44.74
C LEU A 4 50.24 32.10 -44.85
N SER A 5 49.79 31.52 -43.73
CA SER A 5 48.38 31.49 -43.26
C SER A 5 47.86 32.93 -43.03
N PRO A 6 46.66 33.22 -42.47
CA PRO A 6 45.41 32.47 -42.23
C PRO A 6 44.16 33.26 -42.70
N ARG A 7 42.95 32.68 -42.66
CA ARG A 7 41.75 33.49 -42.27
C ARG A 7 40.59 32.66 -41.75
N MET A 8 40.26 32.94 -40.49
CA MET A 8 39.00 32.63 -39.82
C MET A 8 37.86 33.52 -40.32
N ALA A 9 36.64 32.99 -40.24
CA ALA A 9 35.32 33.67 -40.05
C ALA A 9 34.24 32.84 -40.79
N ALA A 10 33.01 32.67 -40.32
CA ALA A 10 32.35 33.08 -39.10
C ALA A 10 31.15 32.14 -38.87
N THR A 11 30.92 31.88 -37.59
CA THR A 11 29.79 31.20 -36.99
C THR A 11 28.47 31.90 -37.34
N VAL A 12 27.51 31.17 -37.92
CA VAL A 12 26.11 31.62 -38.06
C VAL A 12 25.29 30.89 -37.00
N ILE A 13 24.96 31.59 -35.91
CA ILE A 13 23.95 31.15 -34.94
C ILE A 13 22.73 32.06 -35.13
N PRO A 14 21.56 31.55 -35.54
CA PRO A 14 20.32 32.28 -35.45
C PRO A 14 19.83 32.26 -33.99
N GLY A 15 20.12 33.34 -33.26
CA GLY A 15 19.52 33.60 -31.96
C GLY A 15 18.05 33.99 -32.11
N HIS A 16 17.15 33.08 -31.74
CA HIS A 16 15.74 33.40 -31.51
C HIS A 16 15.53 33.55 -30.01
N SER A 17 15.19 34.78 -29.60
CA SER A 17 14.83 35.13 -28.22
C SER A 17 13.49 34.47 -27.83
N PRO A 18 13.41 33.73 -26.72
CA PRO A 18 12.14 33.41 -26.09
C PRO A 18 11.66 34.61 -25.28
N ARG A 19 10.54 35.14 -25.74
CA ARG A 19 9.71 36.16 -25.11
C ARG A 19 9.26 35.65 -23.73
N MET A 20 9.79 36.23 -22.65
CA MET A 20 9.23 36.11 -21.31
C MET A 20 7.88 36.83 -21.28
N GLY A 21 6.81 36.07 -21.11
CA GLY A 21 5.45 36.60 -21.05
C GLY A 21 4.47 35.57 -20.52
N GLY A 22 4.36 35.52 -19.19
CA GLY A 22 3.10 35.35 -18.47
C GLY A 22 2.29 34.08 -18.69
N GLY A 23 2.20 33.26 -17.65
CA GLY A 23 1.16 32.23 -17.57
C GLY A 23 1.51 31.14 -16.58
N ALA A 24 1.40 31.44 -15.28
CA ALA A 24 1.30 30.40 -14.26
C ALA A 24 0.01 29.61 -14.49
N HIS A 25 0.11 28.48 -15.21
CA HIS A 25 -0.90 27.44 -15.18
C HIS A 25 -0.31 26.23 -14.44
N LEU A 26 -0.65 26.17 -13.15
CA LEU A 26 -0.79 24.93 -12.41
C LEU A 26 -1.89 24.11 -13.11
N ALA A 27 -1.53 23.14 -13.93
CA ALA A 27 -2.41 22.02 -14.29
C ALA A 27 -1.62 20.95 -15.04
N GLY A 28 -1.61 19.73 -14.50
CA GLY A 28 -1.02 18.54 -15.12
C GLY A 28 -1.57 18.31 -16.52
N GLY A 29 -0.66 18.25 -17.50
CA GLY A 29 -0.95 17.95 -18.89
C GLY A 29 -0.45 16.55 -19.24
N TYR A 30 -1.26 15.53 -18.99
CA TYR A 30 -1.08 14.18 -19.52
C TYR A 30 -1.58 14.18 -20.98
N GLY A 31 -0.71 14.60 -21.89
CA GLY A 31 -0.99 14.69 -23.32
C GLY A 31 -0.30 13.59 -24.11
N ALA A 32 -0.61 12.33 -23.83
CA ALA A 32 -0.29 11.20 -24.70
C ALA A 32 -1.46 10.22 -24.67
N ALA A 33 -1.80 9.64 -25.83
CA ALA A 33 -2.94 8.73 -25.99
C ALA A 33 -3.01 7.72 -24.81
N PRO A 34 -4.12 7.69 -24.04
CA PRO A 34 -4.12 7.11 -22.69
C PRO A 34 -4.07 5.59 -22.67
N GLU A 35 -4.39 4.87 -23.76
CA GLU A 35 -4.51 3.41 -23.70
C GLU A 35 -3.21 2.65 -23.97
N GLN A 36 -2.31 3.16 -24.81
CA GLN A 36 -1.12 2.41 -25.22
C GLN A 36 0.02 2.45 -24.17
N HIS A 37 0.07 3.49 -23.33
CA HIS A 37 1.07 3.58 -22.27
C HIS A 37 0.75 2.74 -21.03
N LEU A 38 -0.51 2.34 -20.85
CA LEU A 38 -0.93 1.51 -19.71
C LEU A 38 -0.37 0.09 -19.80
N LEU A 39 -0.20 -0.44 -21.01
CA LEU A 39 0.35 -1.77 -21.26
C LEU A 39 1.84 -1.75 -21.65
N ALA A 40 2.43 -0.57 -21.83
CA ALA A 40 3.86 -0.45 -22.08
C ALA A 40 4.66 -0.94 -20.86
N SER A 41 5.74 -1.67 -21.11
CA SER A 41 6.66 -2.09 -20.05
C SER A 41 7.14 -0.86 -19.25
N PRO A 42 7.05 -0.86 -17.91
CA PRO A 42 7.55 0.24 -17.10
C PRO A 42 9.03 0.54 -17.40
N GLU A 43 9.38 1.82 -17.53
CA GLU A 43 10.77 2.26 -17.75
C GLU A 43 11.71 1.75 -16.64
N ALA A 44 11.17 1.65 -15.42
CA ALA A 44 11.79 1.07 -14.25
C ALA A 44 12.47 -0.28 -14.51
N PHE A 45 11.88 -1.12 -15.38
CA PHE A 45 12.37 -2.48 -15.66
C PHE A 45 13.69 -2.48 -16.44
N SER A 46 13.97 -1.40 -17.18
CA SER A 46 15.21 -1.26 -17.94
C SER A 46 16.31 -0.53 -17.16
N ARG A 47 16.01 0.03 -15.97
CA ARG A 47 16.98 0.80 -15.19
C ARG A 47 17.96 -0.13 -14.48
N PRO A 48 19.29 0.02 -14.72
CA PRO A 48 20.30 -0.79 -14.03
C PRO A 48 20.28 -0.53 -12.53
N ILE A 49 20.56 -1.56 -11.75
CA ILE A 49 20.58 -1.48 -10.28
C ILE A 49 21.77 -0.63 -9.86
N ASN A 50 21.52 0.36 -9.00
CA ASN A 50 22.58 1.14 -8.39
C ASN A 50 23.33 0.32 -7.31
N ARG A 51 24.31 -0.47 -7.75
CA ARG A 51 25.14 -1.31 -6.86
C ARG A 51 26.02 -0.52 -5.88
N ALA A 52 26.12 0.80 -6.03
CA ALA A 52 26.85 1.64 -5.09
C ALA A 52 26.04 1.94 -3.82
N GLN A 53 24.71 1.72 -3.84
CA GLN A 53 23.86 1.91 -2.66
C GLN A 53 23.77 0.62 -1.84
N ALA A 54 24.03 0.73 -0.55
CA ALA A 54 23.75 -0.35 0.39
C ALA A 54 22.26 -0.35 0.74
N PHE A 55 21.55 -1.40 0.35
CA PHE A 55 20.15 -1.60 0.69
C PHE A 55 19.99 -1.80 2.20
N THR A 56 19.27 -0.90 2.84
CA THR A 56 19.10 -0.91 4.30
C THR A 56 18.01 -1.90 4.68
N PRO A 57 18.30 -2.95 5.47
CA PRO A 57 17.28 -3.89 5.89
C PRO A 57 16.14 -3.20 6.66
N PHE A 58 14.91 -3.66 6.45
CA PHE A 58 13.74 -3.20 7.19
C PHE A 58 12.79 -4.35 7.50
N ASN A 59 12.02 -4.20 8.58
CA ASN A 59 11.00 -5.17 8.95
C ASN A 59 9.81 -5.09 8.01
N MET A 60 9.16 -6.23 7.80
CA MET A 60 7.93 -6.30 7.02
C MET A 60 6.92 -5.26 7.52
N MET A 61 6.28 -4.55 6.59
CA MET A 61 5.32 -3.50 6.90
C MET A 61 4.12 -3.52 5.96
N LYS A 62 2.96 -3.15 6.48
CA LYS A 62 1.74 -2.96 5.69
C LYS A 62 1.84 -1.66 4.91
N ILE A 63 1.51 -1.70 3.63
CA ILE A 63 1.49 -0.53 2.75
C ILE A 63 0.08 0.04 2.66
N GLN A 64 -0.89 -0.80 2.29
CA GLN A 64 -2.24 -0.36 1.94
C GLN A 64 -3.22 -1.54 1.87
N ASP A 65 -4.50 -1.30 2.19
CA ASP A 65 -5.57 -2.26 1.90
C ASP A 65 -6.03 -2.12 0.44
N LEU A 66 -6.30 -3.22 -0.27
CA LEU A 66 -6.72 -3.12 -1.67
C LEU A 66 -8.08 -2.42 -1.82
N ASP A 67 -8.95 -2.53 -0.82
CA ASP A 67 -10.24 -1.84 -0.83
C ASP A 67 -10.07 -0.31 -0.82
N ASP A 68 -8.98 0.22 -0.26
CA ASP A 68 -8.67 1.66 -0.28
C ASP A 68 -8.48 2.19 -1.71
N PHE A 69 -8.08 1.34 -2.65
CA PHE A 69 -7.98 1.75 -4.06
C PHE A 69 -9.34 2.12 -4.64
N LEU A 70 -10.44 1.52 -4.16
CA LEU A 70 -11.80 1.84 -4.62
C LEU A 70 -12.18 3.29 -4.28
N ASP A 71 -11.63 3.83 -3.20
CA ASP A 71 -11.85 5.19 -2.70
C ASP A 71 -10.82 6.20 -3.24
N ASP A 72 -10.04 5.82 -4.26
CA ASP A 72 -8.95 6.63 -4.85
C ASP A 72 -7.85 7.04 -3.85
N ILE A 73 -7.78 6.34 -2.71
CA ILE A 73 -6.70 6.51 -1.74
C ILE A 73 -5.50 5.74 -2.28
N ILE A 74 -4.37 6.40 -2.51
CA ILE A 74 -3.11 5.77 -2.93
C ILE A 74 -2.05 6.08 -1.89
N SER A 75 -1.46 5.03 -1.30
CA SER A 75 -0.40 5.20 -0.31
C SER A 75 0.86 5.80 -0.92
N ALA A 76 1.40 6.81 -0.24
CA ALA A 76 2.70 7.40 -0.58
C ALA A 76 3.82 6.35 -0.45
N ARG A 77 4.90 6.55 -1.23
CA ARG A 77 6.09 5.69 -1.18
C ARG A 77 6.66 5.68 0.24
N ALA A 78 6.85 4.48 0.80
CA ALA A 78 7.46 4.33 2.11
C ALA A 78 8.90 4.90 2.13
N PRO A 79 9.30 5.70 3.14
CA PRO A 79 10.64 6.32 3.18
C PRO A 79 11.80 5.33 3.09
N VAL A 80 11.61 4.09 3.59
CA VAL A 80 12.59 3.00 3.54
C VAL A 80 13.01 2.64 2.11
N LEU A 81 12.15 2.89 1.11
CA LEU A 81 12.46 2.65 -0.29
C LEU A 81 13.48 3.65 -0.87
N GLY A 82 13.77 4.74 -0.15
CA GLY A 82 14.77 5.73 -0.56
C GLY A 82 16.18 5.16 -0.69
N THR A 83 16.51 4.10 0.06
CA THR A 83 17.82 3.43 -0.02
C THR A 83 17.86 2.28 -1.02
N HIS A 84 16.72 1.91 -1.62
CA HIS A 84 16.57 0.72 -2.46
C HIS A 84 16.46 1.02 -3.95
N ASP A 85 16.91 2.20 -4.42
CA ASP A 85 16.82 2.60 -5.83
C ASP A 85 15.39 2.48 -6.42
N VAL A 86 14.36 2.75 -5.61
CA VAL A 86 12.95 2.78 -6.05
C VAL A 86 12.52 4.23 -6.11
N MET A 87 12.30 4.81 -7.29
CA MET A 87 11.94 6.22 -7.41
C MET A 87 10.44 6.45 -7.13
N PRO A 88 10.02 7.67 -6.73
CA PRO A 88 8.61 8.01 -6.56
C PRO A 88 7.76 7.70 -7.80
N GLU A 89 8.31 7.90 -8.99
CA GLU A 89 7.66 7.66 -10.28
C GLU A 89 7.39 6.16 -10.50
N ASP A 90 8.37 5.30 -10.17
CA ASP A 90 8.23 3.85 -10.30
C ASP A 90 7.16 3.33 -9.33
N TRP A 91 7.17 3.85 -8.10
CA TRP A 91 6.15 3.55 -7.09
C TRP A 91 4.76 4.01 -7.55
N GLY A 92 4.65 5.23 -8.05
CA GLY A 92 3.40 5.78 -8.56
C GLY A 92 2.85 4.97 -9.72
N ARG A 93 3.72 4.49 -10.63
CA ARG A 93 3.32 3.62 -11.74
C ARG A 93 2.76 2.29 -11.25
N LEU A 94 3.49 1.60 -10.36
CA LEU A 94 3.00 0.36 -9.74
C LEU A 94 1.62 0.56 -9.10
N MET A 95 1.48 1.58 -8.24
CA MET A 95 0.23 1.80 -7.51
C MET A 95 -0.94 2.13 -8.43
N ASN A 96 -0.68 2.84 -9.53
CA ASN A 96 -1.69 3.08 -10.57
C ASN A 96 -2.10 1.78 -11.28
N ASP A 97 -1.14 0.95 -11.67
CA ASP A 97 -1.41 -0.34 -12.32
C ASP A 97 -2.23 -1.27 -11.41
N LEU A 98 -1.90 -1.31 -10.11
CA LEU A 98 -2.66 -2.04 -9.09
C LEU A 98 -4.08 -1.47 -8.92
N ALA A 99 -4.23 -0.15 -8.86
CA ALA A 99 -5.54 0.50 -8.72
C ALA A 99 -6.44 0.21 -9.94
N LEU A 100 -5.88 0.25 -11.16
CA LEU A 100 -6.61 -0.07 -12.38
C LEU A 100 -7.02 -1.54 -12.44
N ALA A 101 -6.12 -2.45 -12.06
CA ALA A 101 -6.41 -3.88 -11.99
C ALA A 101 -7.49 -4.20 -10.95
N TRP A 102 -7.44 -3.58 -9.77
CA TRP A 102 -8.45 -3.80 -8.72
C TRP A 102 -9.84 -3.25 -9.08
N LYS A 103 -9.88 -2.17 -9.88
CA LYS A 103 -11.13 -1.55 -10.38
C LYS A 103 -11.72 -2.23 -11.62
N ASP A 104 -11.15 -3.34 -12.10
CA ASP A 104 -11.49 -3.97 -13.39
C ASP A 104 -11.38 -3.00 -14.58
N ARG A 105 -10.47 -2.02 -14.52
CA ARG A 105 -10.26 -1.02 -15.58
C ARG A 105 -8.99 -1.27 -16.41
N LEU A 106 -8.28 -2.36 -16.16
CA LEU A 106 -7.14 -2.73 -16.96
C LEU A 106 -7.63 -3.17 -18.35
N PRO A 107 -7.13 -2.58 -19.46
CA PRO A 107 -7.50 -2.99 -20.81
C PRO A 107 -6.86 -4.36 -21.12
N LEU A 108 -7.51 -5.43 -20.66
CA LEU A 108 -7.10 -6.79 -20.98
C LEU A 108 -7.64 -7.19 -22.36
N PRO A 109 -6.87 -7.92 -23.18
CA PRO A 109 -7.38 -8.49 -24.42
C PRO A 109 -8.64 -9.28 -24.09
N ALA A 110 -9.74 -9.05 -24.83
CA ALA A 110 -10.99 -9.73 -24.58
C ALA A 110 -10.75 -11.24 -24.46
N PHE A 111 -11.01 -11.80 -23.28
CA PHE A 111 -10.84 -13.22 -23.02
C PHE A 111 -11.72 -13.97 -24.02
N ALA A 112 -11.09 -14.64 -24.99
CA ALA A 112 -11.74 -15.23 -26.15
C ALA A 112 -12.59 -16.47 -25.79
N GLY A 113 -13.64 -16.27 -24.98
CA GLY A 113 -14.62 -17.28 -24.60
C GLY A 113 -14.58 -17.77 -23.15
N GLY A 114 -13.88 -17.08 -22.23
CA GLY A 114 -13.78 -17.47 -20.81
C GLY A 114 -14.39 -16.44 -19.84
N PRO A 115 -14.71 -16.84 -18.59
CA PRO A 115 -15.04 -15.89 -17.54
C PRO A 115 -13.86 -14.94 -17.30
N PRO A 116 -14.11 -13.65 -16.97
CA PRO A 116 -13.03 -12.72 -16.65
C PRO A 116 -12.24 -13.25 -15.44
N PRO A 117 -10.90 -13.07 -15.42
CA PRO A 117 -10.06 -13.47 -14.30
C PRO A 117 -10.48 -12.70 -13.04
N LYS A 118 -10.24 -13.30 -11.88
CA LYS A 118 -10.53 -12.61 -10.61
C LYS A 118 -9.56 -11.45 -10.45
N ARG A 119 -10.05 -10.35 -9.89
CA ARG A 119 -9.24 -9.19 -9.50
C ARG A 119 -7.98 -9.57 -8.72
N SER A 120 -8.13 -10.49 -7.75
CA SER A 120 -7.01 -10.98 -6.94
C SER A 120 -5.91 -11.61 -7.78
N ASP A 121 -6.29 -12.37 -8.81
CA ASP A 121 -5.35 -13.14 -9.62
C ASP A 121 -4.54 -12.19 -10.51
N LEU A 122 -5.21 -11.18 -11.08
CA LEU A 122 -4.53 -10.10 -11.82
C LEU A 122 -3.54 -9.31 -10.96
N ILE A 123 -3.90 -9.01 -9.70
CA ILE A 123 -3.01 -8.33 -8.77
C ILE A 123 -1.81 -9.20 -8.43
N ILE A 124 -2.01 -10.50 -8.20
CA ILE A 124 -0.93 -11.46 -7.94
C ILE A 124 0.05 -11.49 -9.12
N ASP A 125 -0.45 -11.61 -10.35
CA ASP A 125 0.38 -11.64 -11.55
C ASP A 125 1.18 -10.33 -11.74
N LEU A 126 0.54 -9.17 -11.50
CA LEU A 126 1.22 -7.87 -11.55
C LEU A 126 2.32 -7.77 -10.48
N LEU A 127 2.05 -8.18 -9.24
CA LEU A 127 3.05 -8.14 -8.17
C LEU A 127 4.21 -9.08 -8.47
N ASP A 128 3.95 -10.29 -8.94
CA ASP A 128 4.99 -11.26 -9.28
C ASP A 128 5.88 -10.75 -10.43
N LEU A 129 5.28 -10.08 -11.43
CA LEU A 129 6.01 -9.41 -12.52
C LEU A 129 6.91 -8.29 -11.98
N TRP A 130 6.37 -7.37 -11.18
CA TRP A 130 7.12 -6.26 -10.60
C TRP A 130 8.23 -6.74 -9.65
N ASN A 131 7.95 -7.76 -8.85
CA ASN A 131 8.94 -8.37 -7.97
C ASN A 131 10.11 -8.93 -8.78
N THR A 132 9.82 -9.73 -9.81
CA THR A 132 10.85 -10.37 -10.64
C THR A 132 11.67 -9.37 -11.43
N ALA A 133 11.01 -8.39 -12.06
CA ALA A 133 11.66 -7.45 -12.96
C ALA A 133 12.36 -6.29 -12.23
N PHE A 134 11.87 -5.89 -11.05
CA PHE A 134 12.29 -4.61 -10.44
C PHE A 134 12.67 -4.70 -8.96
N PHE A 135 11.84 -5.30 -8.10
CA PHE A 135 12.04 -5.23 -6.64
C PHE A 135 13.03 -6.26 -6.09
N LEU A 136 13.00 -7.51 -6.56
CA LEU A 136 13.91 -8.56 -6.08
C LEU A 136 15.39 -8.22 -6.30
N PRO A 137 15.80 -7.68 -7.47
CA PRO A 137 17.18 -7.23 -7.65
C PRO A 137 17.57 -6.04 -6.74
N ARG A 138 16.58 -5.38 -6.12
CA ARG A 138 16.71 -4.28 -5.17
C ARG A 138 16.47 -4.71 -3.72
N SER A 139 16.47 -6.02 -3.43
CA SER A 139 16.24 -6.58 -2.08
C SER A 139 14.90 -6.21 -1.45
N VAL A 140 13.89 -5.96 -2.26
CA VAL A 140 12.51 -5.69 -1.82
C VAL A 140 11.59 -6.75 -2.38
N GLU A 141 10.61 -7.17 -1.60
CA GLU A 141 9.51 -8.02 -2.08
C GLU A 141 8.18 -7.40 -1.63
N LEU A 142 7.26 -7.30 -2.58
CA LEU A 142 5.87 -6.95 -2.33
C LEU A 142 5.04 -8.23 -2.29
N ALA A 143 4.17 -8.35 -1.30
CA ALA A 143 3.34 -9.54 -1.11
C ALA A 143 1.89 -9.15 -0.83
N LEU A 144 0.98 -9.82 -1.52
CA LEU A 144 -0.45 -9.69 -1.27
C LEU A 144 -0.87 -10.67 -0.16
N TYR A 145 -1.56 -10.17 0.85
CA TYR A 145 -2.15 -10.97 1.91
C TYR A 145 -3.68 -10.93 1.86
N ARG A 146 -4.30 -12.05 2.14
CA ARG A 146 -5.73 -12.16 2.45
C ARG A 146 -5.88 -12.65 3.88
N GLY A 147 -6.19 -11.73 4.80
CA GLY A 147 -6.12 -11.98 6.23
C GLY A 147 -4.71 -12.43 6.67
N ARG A 148 -4.54 -13.72 6.99
CA ARG A 148 -3.26 -14.30 7.45
C ARG A 148 -2.50 -15.09 6.37
N HIS A 149 -3.09 -15.26 5.19
CA HIS A 149 -2.52 -16.05 4.11
C HIS A 149 -1.84 -15.15 3.09
N CYS A 150 -0.57 -15.44 2.80
CA CYS A 150 0.13 -14.84 1.68
C CYS A 150 -0.38 -15.45 0.36
N LEU A 151 -0.58 -14.62 -0.67
CA LEU A 151 -1.07 -15.04 -1.98
C LEU A 151 -0.04 -14.85 -3.11
N SER A 152 0.94 -13.96 -2.93
CA SER A 152 1.94 -13.58 -3.95
C SER A 152 3.35 -13.57 -3.36
N GLY A 153 4.36 -13.74 -4.22
CA GLY A 153 5.77 -13.74 -3.85
C GLY A 153 6.38 -15.13 -3.63
N ALA A 154 7.71 -15.15 -3.45
CA ALA A 154 8.51 -16.34 -3.12
C ALA A 154 8.11 -16.96 -1.78
N SER A 155 7.38 -16.21 -0.96
CA SER A 155 6.85 -16.60 0.34
C SER A 155 5.38 -17.04 0.26
N ARG A 156 4.94 -17.70 -0.82
CA ARG A 156 3.54 -18.11 -1.07
C ARG A 156 2.88 -18.98 0.02
N ASP A 157 3.67 -19.53 0.95
CA ASP A 157 3.18 -20.28 2.11
C ASP A 157 3.56 -19.65 3.47
N ALA A 158 4.15 -18.45 3.47
CA ALA A 158 4.50 -17.76 4.70
C ALA A 158 3.25 -17.21 5.39
N LYS A 159 3.20 -17.38 6.71
CA LYS A 159 2.19 -16.75 7.55
C LYS A 159 2.63 -15.33 7.89
N LEU A 160 1.67 -14.41 7.91
CA LEU A 160 1.92 -13.05 8.37
C LEU A 160 2.50 -13.08 9.79
N PRO A 161 3.59 -12.35 10.10
CA PRO A 161 4.15 -12.27 11.44
C PRO A 161 3.09 -11.81 12.45
N GLU A 162 3.07 -12.44 13.63
CA GLU A 162 2.07 -12.15 14.67
C GLU A 162 2.08 -10.69 15.12
N SER A 163 3.23 -10.00 15.05
CA SER A 163 3.37 -8.58 15.34
C SER A 163 2.65 -7.64 14.36
N LEU A 164 2.38 -8.09 13.14
CA LEU A 164 1.73 -7.32 12.07
C LEU A 164 0.27 -7.71 11.87
N VAL A 165 -0.15 -8.83 12.45
CA VAL A 165 -1.57 -9.12 12.62
C VAL A 165 -2.08 -8.08 13.62
N PRO A 166 -3.14 -7.32 13.30
CA PRO A 166 -3.80 -6.50 14.31
C PRO A 166 -4.09 -7.42 15.49
N SER A 167 -3.53 -7.11 16.67
CA SER A 167 -3.76 -7.88 17.89
C SER A 167 -5.24 -7.76 18.25
N PHE A 168 -6.05 -8.60 17.63
CA PHE A 168 -7.31 -9.01 18.19
C PHE A 168 -6.91 -10.01 19.26
N ASP A 169 -6.67 -9.50 20.47
CA ASP A 169 -6.50 -10.31 21.68
C ASP A 169 -7.63 -11.35 21.70
N ASP A 170 -7.34 -12.57 21.24
CA ASP A 170 -8.24 -13.73 21.36
C ASP A 170 -8.31 -14.18 22.85
N THR A 171 -7.54 -13.54 23.74
CA THR A 171 -7.51 -13.72 25.21
C THR A 171 -8.62 -12.98 25.95
N ASP A 172 -9.36 -12.06 25.31
CA ASP A 172 -10.40 -11.27 25.99
C ASP A 172 -11.84 -11.74 25.66
N ALA A 173 -11.99 -12.81 24.87
CA ALA A 173 -13.26 -13.53 24.71
C ALA A 173 -13.40 -14.73 25.67
N SER A 174 -12.38 -15.01 26.47
CA SER A 174 -12.40 -16.01 27.53
C SER A 174 -11.50 -15.56 28.69
N SER A 175 -11.75 -14.35 29.19
CA SER A 175 -11.32 -13.94 30.52
C SER A 175 -12.54 -13.50 31.30
N GLU A 176 -12.77 -14.25 32.37
CA GLU A 176 -13.83 -14.12 33.34
C GLU A 176 -13.87 -12.70 33.90
N GLY A 177 -15.08 -12.23 34.22
CA GLY A 177 -15.28 -10.91 34.81
C GLY A 177 -14.50 -10.77 36.11
N SER A 178 -13.34 -10.14 36.03
CA SER A 178 -12.66 -9.55 37.17
C SER A 178 -12.24 -8.14 36.78
N SER A 179 -13.19 -7.23 36.93
CA SER A 179 -12.86 -5.83 37.19
C SER A 179 -13.49 -5.51 38.54
N ASP A 180 -12.64 -5.61 39.55
CA ASP A 180 -12.86 -5.18 40.93
C ASP A 180 -12.87 -3.64 40.91
N GLU A 181 -14.04 -3.08 40.60
CA GLU A 181 -14.31 -1.68 40.83
C GLU A 181 -14.70 -1.58 42.31
N SER A 182 -13.70 -1.32 43.16
CA SER A 182 -13.94 -0.90 44.54
C SER A 182 -14.60 0.48 44.51
N ASP A 183 -15.92 0.52 44.38
CA ASP A 183 -16.73 1.71 44.66
C ASP A 183 -16.55 2.01 46.15
N ALA A 184 -15.67 2.97 46.45
CA ALA A 184 -15.54 3.52 47.79
C ALA A 184 -16.88 4.17 48.16
N ASP A 185 -17.59 3.55 49.09
CA ASP A 185 -18.79 4.07 49.75
C ASP A 185 -18.46 5.40 50.47
N GLY A 186 -18.53 6.48 49.70
CA GLY A 186 -18.59 7.85 50.21
C GLY A 186 -19.98 8.11 50.76
N ALA A 187 -20.20 7.72 52.01
CA ALA A 187 -21.35 8.09 52.80
C ALA A 187 -21.55 9.61 52.80
N ALA A 188 -22.61 10.07 52.12
CA ALA A 188 -23.22 11.37 52.37
C ALA A 188 -24.72 11.25 52.12
N ASP A 189 -25.44 10.98 53.21
CA ASP A 189 -26.88 11.12 53.33
C ASP A 189 -27.38 12.43 52.71
N TYR A 190 -28.20 12.34 51.66
CA TYR A 190 -29.12 13.42 51.31
C TYR A 190 -30.37 12.90 50.58
N TYR A 191 -31.37 12.56 51.38
CA TYR A 191 -32.81 12.40 51.14
C TYR A 191 -33.33 12.20 49.69
N GLY A 192 -33.97 11.04 49.45
CA GLY A 192 -35.21 11.00 48.67
C GLY A 192 -35.20 10.33 47.29
N ARG A 193 -34.38 9.30 47.03
CA ARG A 193 -34.43 8.60 45.73
C ARG A 193 -34.88 7.14 45.86
N ALA A 194 -36.04 6.85 45.26
CA ALA A 194 -36.69 5.54 45.28
C ALA A 194 -35.76 4.39 44.81
N PRO A 195 -35.91 3.17 45.37
CA PRO A 195 -35.09 2.01 45.03
C PRO A 195 -35.45 1.56 43.60
N THR A 196 -34.74 2.12 42.64
CA THR A 196 -34.90 1.79 41.22
C THR A 196 -34.08 0.53 40.93
N SER A 197 -34.77 -0.60 41.04
CA SER A 197 -34.58 -1.86 40.31
C SER A 197 -33.14 -2.18 39.85
N GLY A 198 -32.42 -2.99 40.63
CA GLY A 198 -31.12 -3.57 40.24
C GLY A 198 -31.17 -4.37 38.92
N TYR A 199 -32.35 -4.80 38.47
CA TYR A 199 -32.55 -5.45 37.17
C TYR A 199 -32.18 -4.55 35.98
N ASP A 200 -32.34 -3.23 36.10
CA ASP A 200 -32.03 -2.30 35.01
C ASP A 200 -30.52 -2.13 34.79
N ARG A 201 -29.71 -2.26 35.85
CA ARG A 201 -28.24 -2.18 35.74
C ARG A 201 -27.65 -3.44 35.13
N ALA A 202 -28.14 -4.62 35.52
CA ALA A 202 -27.68 -5.89 34.97
C ALA A 202 -28.05 -6.04 33.48
N SER A 203 -29.27 -5.64 33.12
CA SER A 203 -29.74 -5.66 31.72
C SER A 203 -28.89 -4.74 30.83
N LYS A 204 -28.57 -3.52 31.30
CA LYS A 204 -27.68 -2.59 30.57
C LYS A 204 -26.24 -3.08 30.43
N ARG A 205 -25.70 -3.82 31.41
CA ARG A 205 -24.34 -4.39 31.32
C ARG A 205 -24.30 -5.52 30.27
N LYS A 206 -25.33 -6.37 30.23
CA LYS A 206 -25.44 -7.45 29.25
C LYS A 206 -25.49 -6.93 27.82
N THR A 207 -26.33 -5.91 27.54
CA THR A 207 -26.44 -5.34 26.18
C THR A 207 -25.14 -4.69 25.73
N ARG A 208 -24.39 -4.04 26.63
CA ARG A 208 -23.09 -3.44 26.30
C ARG A 208 -22.02 -4.48 25.97
N ILE A 209 -22.01 -5.61 26.67
CA ILE A 209 -21.09 -6.72 26.38
C ILE A 209 -21.43 -7.37 25.05
N GLU A 210 -22.71 -7.67 24.83
CA GLU A 210 -23.19 -8.29 23.58
C GLU A 210 -22.91 -7.40 22.36
N GLU A 211 -23.10 -6.08 22.50
CA GLU A 211 -22.74 -5.13 21.45
C GLU A 211 -21.22 -5.06 21.21
N LYS A 212 -20.39 -5.12 22.27
CA LYS A 212 -18.93 -5.16 22.14
C LYS A 212 -18.48 -6.42 21.39
N VAL A 213 -19.07 -7.57 21.71
CA VAL A 213 -18.80 -8.85 21.04
C VAL A 213 -19.24 -8.81 19.58
N ARG A 214 -20.43 -8.28 19.28
CA ARG A 214 -20.91 -8.14 17.89
C ARG A 214 -19.95 -7.29 17.05
N ARG A 215 -19.54 -6.12 17.56
CA ARG A 215 -18.58 -5.24 16.87
C ARG A 215 -17.21 -5.91 16.71
N ALA A 216 -16.78 -6.74 17.66
CA ALA A 216 -15.52 -7.49 17.55
C ALA A 216 -15.58 -8.58 16.47
N MET A 217 -16.70 -9.32 16.39
CA MET A 217 -16.90 -10.33 15.34
C MET A 217 -16.96 -9.71 13.94
N GLU A 218 -17.70 -8.61 13.76
CA GLU A 218 -17.80 -7.90 12.48
C GLU A 218 -16.42 -7.42 11.99
N ARG A 219 -15.58 -6.90 12.90
CA ARG A 219 -14.18 -6.52 12.57
C ARG A 219 -13.32 -7.74 12.21
N LYS A 220 -13.45 -8.85 12.93
CA LYS A 220 -12.71 -10.09 12.68
C LYS A 220 -13.08 -10.71 11.33
N GLU A 221 -14.36 -10.62 10.94
CA GLU A 221 -14.82 -11.12 9.64
C GLU A 221 -14.37 -10.23 8.48
N GLY A 222 -14.38 -8.90 8.66
CA GLY A 222 -13.80 -7.95 7.70
C GLY A 222 -12.33 -8.26 7.42
N PHE A 223 -11.54 -8.45 8.48
CA PHE A 223 -10.10 -8.77 8.35
C PHE A 223 -9.81 -10.09 7.60
N ARG A 224 -10.70 -11.08 7.70
CA ARG A 224 -10.51 -12.37 7.01
C ARG A 224 -10.75 -12.29 5.50
N LYS A 225 -11.51 -11.30 5.05
CA LYS A 225 -11.87 -11.10 3.65
C LYS A 225 -11.08 -9.96 3.01
N SER A 226 -10.50 -9.07 3.81
CA SER A 226 -9.72 -7.93 3.31
C SER A 226 -8.40 -8.39 2.69
N TYR A 227 -8.07 -7.76 1.57
CA TYR A 227 -6.80 -7.90 0.90
C TYR A 227 -5.90 -6.74 1.28
N ALA A 228 -4.64 -7.02 1.61
CA ALA A 228 -3.69 -6.02 2.04
C ALA A 228 -2.34 -6.25 1.38
N LEU A 229 -1.71 -5.16 0.93
CA LEU A 229 -0.38 -5.15 0.36
C LEU A 229 0.65 -4.95 1.48
N TYR A 230 1.64 -5.82 1.51
CA TYR A 230 2.77 -5.76 2.41
C TYR A 230 4.08 -5.68 1.64
N MET A 231 5.09 -5.15 2.30
CA MET A 231 6.45 -5.08 1.78
C MET A 231 7.42 -5.64 2.81
N GLN A 232 8.42 -6.38 2.35
CA GLN A 232 9.49 -6.91 3.17
C GLN A 232 10.85 -6.78 2.48
N TYR A 233 11.90 -6.72 3.30
CA TYR A 233 13.28 -6.79 2.84
C TYR A 233 13.67 -8.25 2.61
N ILE A 234 14.28 -8.52 1.46
CA ILE A 234 14.86 -9.83 1.13
C ILE A 234 16.38 -9.68 1.03
N PRO A 235 17.15 -10.36 1.91
CA PRO A 235 18.60 -10.36 1.81
C PRO A 235 19.02 -10.82 0.40
N PRO A 236 19.98 -10.13 -0.23
CA PRO A 236 20.52 -10.59 -1.50
C PRO A 236 21.06 -12.01 -1.28
N ARG A 237 20.53 -12.98 -2.04
CA ARG A 237 21.06 -14.33 -2.02
C ARG A 237 22.39 -14.29 -2.76
N ASP A 238 23.46 -14.70 -2.10
CA ASP A 238 24.73 -14.97 -2.75
C ASP A 238 24.49 -16.10 -3.78
N TYR A 239 24.39 -15.75 -5.05
CA TYR A 239 24.34 -16.69 -6.18
C TYR A 239 25.71 -16.78 -6.84
#